data_AF-A0A7D9LA83-F1
#
_entry.id   AF-A0A7D9LA83-F1
#
_cell.length_a   1.000
_cell.length_b   1.000
_cell.length_c   1.000
_cell.angle_alpha   90.00
_cell.angle_beta   90.00
_cell.angle_gamma   90.00
#
_symmetry.space_group_name_H-M   'P 1'
#
loop_
_entity.id
_entity.type
_entity.pdbx_description
1 polymer ?
#
loop_
_entity_poly.entity_id
_entity_poly.type
_entity_poly.pdbx_seq_one_letter_code
_entity_poly.pdbx_strand_id
1 'polypeptide(L)'
;PQREVVSIYDDHFATLPSRPPYFIEVYRCAKVGVGECKPGQHTYPVPNKTEEIEIVVPDTTNKDRDSRNEKFYKYVVYNHTTCTCGNLKYRDSRLYKTITNNEVSEAYFKANFSKNPVNLMRVCNVCNSTQPRYQLHPDHSNANPQSKYLAYRQCLPGCVVVQNNTSYKQTSMTSDKVDNVLLTNDILCEAYDGAKTQQQVKNDPQRLKSDQRDQGKKSRVWVLLDMNEPSG
;
A
#
# COMPACT_ATOMS: atom_id res chain seq x y z
N PRO A 1 -9.36 -5.35 -14.49
CA PRO A 1 -8.87 -5.12 -13.10
C PRO A 1 -7.65 -5.98 -12.81
N GLN A 2 -6.77 -5.56 -11.91
CA GLN A 2 -5.57 -6.28 -11.50
C GLN A 2 -5.51 -6.35 -9.97
N ARG A 3 -5.03 -7.46 -9.42
CA ARG A 3 -4.87 -7.64 -7.98
C ARG A 3 -3.81 -6.67 -7.44
N GLU A 4 -4.12 -6.01 -6.34
CA GLU A 4 -3.25 -5.11 -5.59
C GLU A 4 -3.51 -5.28 -4.09
N VAL A 5 -2.47 -5.20 -3.28
CA VAL A 5 -2.62 -5.12 -1.82
C VAL A 5 -2.66 -3.66 -1.40
N VAL A 6 -3.64 -3.32 -0.56
CA VAL A 6 -3.86 -1.95 -0.07
C VAL A 6 -4.03 -1.91 1.44
N SER A 7 -3.69 -0.77 2.04
CA SER A 7 -4.12 -0.43 3.41
C SER A 7 -5.60 -0.09 3.40
N ILE A 8 -6.32 -0.39 4.49
CA ILE A 8 -7.73 0.05 4.62
C ILE A 8 -7.85 1.54 4.95
N TYR A 9 -6.75 2.18 5.37
CA TYR A 9 -6.75 3.56 5.88
C TYR A 9 -6.54 4.59 4.76
N ASP A 10 -5.56 4.37 3.89
CA ASP A 10 -5.26 5.21 2.72
C ASP A 10 -4.32 4.51 1.72
N ASP A 11 -4.07 5.14 0.57
CA ASP A 11 -3.15 4.60 -0.45
C ASP A 11 -1.65 4.72 -0.12
N HIS A 12 -1.32 5.49 0.92
CA HIS A 12 0.05 5.74 1.34
C HIS A 12 0.51 4.76 2.43
N PHE A 13 -0.36 3.85 2.83
CA PHE A 13 -0.12 2.89 3.92
C PHE A 13 0.11 3.59 5.26
N ALA A 14 -0.38 4.83 5.40
CA ALA A 14 -0.35 5.49 6.69
C ALA A 14 -1.31 4.75 7.62
N THR A 15 -0.76 4.20 8.69
CA THR A 15 -1.55 3.63 9.77
C THR A 15 -1.67 4.70 10.83
N LEU A 16 -2.90 5.04 11.23
CA LEU A 16 -3.11 5.94 12.35
C LEU A 16 -2.43 5.33 13.59
N PRO A 17 -1.70 6.11 14.41
CA PRO A 17 -0.95 5.57 15.57
C PRO A 17 -1.82 4.76 16.53
N SER A 18 -3.12 5.04 16.55
CA SER A 18 -4.11 4.37 17.39
C SER A 18 -4.67 3.06 16.81
N ARG A 19 -4.19 2.62 15.65
CA ARG A 19 -4.74 1.47 14.92
C ARG A 19 -3.63 0.49 14.55
N PRO A 20 -3.91 -0.83 14.53
CA PRO A 20 -2.98 -1.79 13.97
C PRO A 20 -2.96 -1.69 12.44
N PRO A 21 -1.82 -1.96 11.77
CA PRO A 21 -1.78 -2.06 10.32
C PRO A 21 -2.77 -3.12 9.81
N TYR A 22 -3.50 -2.78 8.75
CA TYR A 22 -4.52 -3.66 8.19
C TYR A 22 -4.46 -3.59 6.67
N PHE A 23 -4.01 -4.69 6.06
CA PHE A 23 -3.84 -4.81 4.62
C PHE A 23 -4.74 -5.90 4.06
N ILE A 24 -5.34 -5.64 2.90
CA ILE A 24 -6.25 -6.56 2.22
C ILE A 24 -5.91 -6.66 0.73
N GLU A 25 -6.23 -7.80 0.12
CA GLU A 25 -6.19 -7.94 -1.33
C GLU A 25 -7.45 -7.33 -1.96
N VAL A 26 -7.29 -6.47 -2.96
CA VAL A 26 -8.38 -5.92 -3.77
C VAL A 26 -8.00 -5.93 -5.25
N TYR A 27 -8.96 -5.61 -6.11
CA TYR A 27 -8.71 -5.38 -7.52
C TYR A 27 -8.78 -3.88 -7.83
N ARG A 28 -7.79 -3.38 -8.57
CA ARG A 28 -7.72 -2.00 -9.07
C ARG A 28 -7.64 -1.97 -10.59
N CYS A 29 -8.11 -0.90 -11.19
CA CYS A 29 -7.90 -0.65 -12.61
C CYS A 29 -6.50 -0.10 -12.81
N ALA A 30 -5.64 -0.92 -13.42
CA ALA A 30 -4.26 -0.57 -13.72
C ALA A 30 -3.87 -0.86 -15.18
N LYS A 31 -4.68 -1.63 -15.92
CA LYS A 31 -4.47 -1.97 -17.32
C LYS A 31 -5.80 -1.97 -18.07
N VAL A 32 -5.71 -1.71 -19.37
CA VAL A 32 -6.79 -1.73 -20.37
C VAL A 32 -6.26 -2.41 -21.63
N GLY A 33 -7.15 -3.05 -22.38
CA GLY A 33 -6.84 -3.68 -23.66
C GLY A 33 -6.28 -2.70 -24.69
N VAL A 34 -5.57 -3.22 -25.70
CA VAL A 34 -5.02 -2.40 -26.79
C VAL A 34 -6.21 -1.83 -27.56
N GLY A 35 -6.21 -0.51 -27.80
CA GLY A 35 -7.29 0.16 -28.53
C GLY A 35 -8.56 0.45 -27.72
N GLU A 36 -8.66 0.01 -26.45
CA GLU A 36 -9.81 0.34 -25.59
C GLU A 36 -9.87 1.83 -25.24
N CYS A 37 -8.70 2.46 -25.06
CA CYS A 37 -8.58 3.90 -24.84
C CYS A 37 -7.92 4.56 -26.05
N LYS A 38 -8.50 5.67 -26.53
CA LYS A 38 -7.91 6.44 -27.63
C LYS A 38 -6.57 7.06 -27.19
N PRO A 39 -5.46 6.80 -27.91
CA PRO A 39 -4.19 7.48 -27.68
C PRO A 39 -4.36 9.01 -27.75
N GLY A 40 -3.62 9.76 -26.92
CA GLY A 40 -3.61 11.23 -26.93
C GLY A 40 -4.72 11.91 -26.13
N GLN A 41 -5.74 11.16 -25.66
CA GLN A 41 -6.65 11.66 -24.63
C GLN A 41 -6.03 11.36 -23.26
N HIS A 42 -6.08 12.28 -22.29
CA HIS A 42 -5.65 12.09 -20.89
C HIS A 42 -6.52 11.02 -20.18
N THR A 43 -6.45 9.79 -20.69
CA THR A 43 -7.30 8.66 -20.34
C THR A 43 -6.49 7.65 -19.56
N TYR A 44 -7.14 7.11 -18.55
CA TYR A 44 -6.58 6.19 -17.57
C TYR A 44 -7.49 4.97 -17.49
N PRO A 45 -6.94 3.79 -17.15
CA PRO A 45 -7.71 2.69 -16.61
C PRO A 45 -8.44 3.14 -15.34
N VAL A 46 -9.75 3.30 -15.40
CA VAL A 46 -10.59 3.70 -14.25
C VAL A 46 -11.67 2.65 -14.00
N PRO A 47 -12.22 2.51 -12.78
CA PRO A 47 -13.32 1.60 -12.54
C PRO A 47 -14.55 2.00 -13.36
N ASN A 48 -15.24 1.05 -13.97
CA ASN A 48 -16.61 1.25 -14.48
C ASN A 48 -17.63 0.86 -13.41
N LYS A 49 -17.39 -0.29 -12.78
CA LYS A 49 -18.16 -0.79 -11.62
C LYS A 49 -17.22 -1.04 -10.45
N THR A 50 -17.72 -0.77 -9.25
CA THR A 50 -17.04 -0.99 -7.98
C THR A 50 -17.98 -1.69 -7.01
N GLU A 51 -17.41 -2.54 -6.15
CA GLU A 51 -18.08 -3.08 -4.97
C GLU A 51 -17.49 -2.43 -3.71
N GLU A 52 -18.31 -2.18 -2.71
CA GLU A 52 -17.84 -1.69 -1.40
C GLU A 52 -17.44 -2.88 -0.54
N ILE A 53 -16.20 -2.90 -0.06
CA ILE A 53 -15.75 -3.79 1.01
C ILE A 53 -15.79 -2.99 2.29
N GLU A 54 -16.67 -3.39 3.20
CA GLU A 54 -16.76 -2.81 4.54
C GLU A 54 -15.84 -3.58 5.51
N ILE A 55 -15.03 -2.84 6.27
CA ILE A 55 -14.13 -3.39 7.28
C ILE A 55 -14.36 -2.65 8.60
N VAL A 56 -14.55 -3.40 9.69
CA VAL A 56 -14.67 -2.83 11.04
C VAL A 56 -13.48 -3.19 11.91
N VAL A 57 -12.88 -2.22 12.59
CA VAL A 57 -11.67 -2.40 13.41
C VAL A 57 -11.79 -1.70 14.78
N PRO A 58 -11.18 -2.27 15.84
CA PRO A 58 -11.14 -1.62 17.14
C PRO A 58 -10.06 -0.52 17.22
N ASP A 59 -10.22 0.41 18.16
CA ASP A 59 -9.17 1.32 18.62
C ASP A 59 -8.24 0.63 19.62
N THR A 60 -6.95 0.53 19.31
CA THR A 60 -5.98 -0.16 20.19
C THR A 60 -5.37 0.73 21.26
N THR A 61 -5.50 2.06 21.15
CA THR A 61 -4.96 3.03 22.13
C THR A 61 -5.98 3.47 23.18
N ASN A 62 -7.24 3.06 23.04
CA ASN A 62 -8.29 3.47 23.97
C ASN A 62 -8.17 2.83 25.36
N LYS A 63 -7.35 1.78 25.51
CA LYS A 63 -7.04 1.18 26.81
C LYS A 63 -6.32 2.15 27.75
N ASP A 64 -5.54 3.10 27.21
CA ASP A 64 -4.67 3.98 28.00
C ASP A 64 -5.30 5.35 28.31
N ARG A 65 -6.36 5.76 27.61
CA ARG A 65 -6.94 7.11 27.72
C ARG A 65 -8.38 7.19 28.22
N ASP A 66 -9.20 6.18 27.98
CA ASP A 66 -10.64 6.26 28.29
C ASP A 66 -11.17 4.85 28.61
N SER A 67 -10.91 4.37 29.82
CA SER A 67 -11.11 2.97 30.26
C SER A 67 -12.55 2.48 30.27
N ARG A 68 -13.52 3.30 29.85
CA ARG A 68 -14.96 2.99 29.99
C ARG A 68 -15.64 2.61 28.69
N ASN A 69 -15.12 2.96 27.51
CA ASN A 69 -15.79 2.66 26.23
C ASN A 69 -14.77 2.28 25.15
N GLU A 70 -14.75 1.02 24.74
CA GLU A 70 -14.04 0.62 23.51
C GLU A 70 -14.68 1.32 22.30
N LYS A 71 -13.85 1.91 21.44
CA LYS A 71 -14.32 2.57 20.21
C LYS A 71 -14.04 1.68 19.01
N PHE A 72 -14.99 1.65 18.08
CA PHE A 72 -14.93 0.83 16.88
C PHE A 72 -15.13 1.70 15.65
N TYR A 73 -14.42 1.38 14.59
CA TYR A 73 -14.38 2.21 13.38
C TYR A 73 -14.66 1.38 12.16
N LYS A 74 -15.41 1.96 11.23
CA LYS A 74 -15.70 1.40 9.92
C LYS A 74 -14.80 2.05 8.85
N TYR A 75 -14.30 1.24 7.94
CA TYR A 75 -13.61 1.68 6.74
C TYR A 75 -14.28 1.04 5.54
N VAL A 76 -14.28 1.76 4.41
CA VAL A 76 -14.82 1.25 3.15
C VAL A 76 -13.78 1.41 2.07
N VAL A 77 -13.36 0.28 1.51
CA VAL A 77 -12.43 0.18 0.40
C VAL A 77 -13.22 -0.25 -0.82
N TYR A 78 -13.03 0.42 -1.95
CA TYR A 78 -13.70 0.03 -3.19
C TYR A 78 -12.91 -1.06 -3.92
N ASN A 79 -13.57 -2.16 -4.27
CA ASN A 79 -13.02 -3.21 -5.14
C ASN A 79 -13.47 -2.98 -6.59
N HIS A 80 -12.55 -2.86 -7.53
CA HIS A 80 -12.89 -2.57 -8.92
C HIS A 80 -13.25 -3.86 -9.66
N THR A 81 -14.52 -4.03 -10.02
CA THR A 81 -14.99 -5.27 -10.68
C THR A 81 -14.88 -5.21 -12.20
N THR A 82 -15.00 -4.02 -12.79
CA THR A 82 -14.79 -3.79 -14.23
C THR A 82 -14.05 -2.47 -14.47
N CYS A 83 -13.34 -2.35 -15.58
CA CYS A 83 -12.58 -1.15 -15.93
C CYS A 83 -13.10 -0.52 -17.21
N THR A 84 -12.92 0.79 -17.35
CA THR A 84 -13.16 1.58 -18.55
C THR A 84 -12.06 2.64 -18.68
N CYS A 85 -12.13 3.44 -19.74
CA CYS A 85 -11.25 4.58 -19.97
C CYS A 85 -11.89 5.85 -19.40
N GLY A 86 -11.15 6.61 -18.61
CA GLY A 86 -11.66 7.85 -18.04
C GLY A 86 -10.57 8.73 -17.44
N ASN A 87 -10.98 9.77 -16.70
CA ASN A 87 -10.08 10.71 -16.06
C ASN A 87 -9.49 10.15 -14.76
N LEU A 88 -8.21 10.46 -14.47
CA LEU A 88 -7.51 10.03 -13.25
C LEU A 88 -8.30 10.34 -11.96
N LYS A 89 -8.86 11.56 -11.86
CA LYS A 89 -9.68 11.97 -10.71
C LYS A 89 -10.84 11.02 -10.40
N TYR A 90 -11.39 10.35 -11.42
CA TYR A 90 -12.46 9.37 -11.26
C TYR A 90 -11.98 8.07 -10.63
N ARG A 91 -10.73 7.67 -10.88
CA ARG A 91 -10.11 6.55 -10.17
C ARG A 91 -9.90 6.93 -8.71
N ASP A 92 -9.29 8.07 -8.45
CA ASP A 92 -8.87 8.49 -7.11
C ASP A 92 -10.07 8.67 -6.16
N SER A 93 -11.20 9.18 -6.67
CA SER A 93 -12.45 9.27 -5.90
C SER A 93 -13.12 7.93 -5.60
N ARG A 94 -12.63 6.83 -6.17
CA ARG A 94 -13.14 5.47 -5.99
C ARG A 94 -12.07 4.51 -5.46
N LEU A 95 -11.11 5.03 -4.70
CA LEU A 95 -10.14 4.19 -3.98
C LEU A 95 -10.65 3.80 -2.59
N TYR A 96 -11.11 4.81 -1.85
CA TYR A 96 -11.71 4.70 -0.52
C TYR A 96 -12.94 5.59 -0.42
N LYS A 97 -13.76 5.33 0.59
CA LYS A 97 -14.82 6.24 1.03
C LYS A 97 -14.42 6.84 2.36
N THR A 98 -13.94 8.08 2.33
CA THR A 98 -13.58 8.83 3.54
C THR A 98 -14.85 9.33 4.23
N ILE A 99 -15.34 8.59 5.22
CA ILE A 99 -16.51 8.98 6.00
C ILE A 99 -16.05 9.91 7.14
N THR A 100 -16.61 11.12 7.21
CA THR A 100 -16.22 12.17 8.19
C THR A 100 -16.48 11.76 9.64
N ASN A 101 -17.39 10.82 9.88
CA ASN A 101 -17.54 10.12 11.15
C ASN A 101 -17.76 8.63 10.87
N ASN A 102 -16.73 7.84 11.13
CA ASN A 102 -16.73 6.41 10.85
C ASN A 102 -16.80 5.54 12.12
N GLU A 103 -17.09 6.14 13.28
CA GLU A 103 -17.31 5.40 14.51
C GLU A 103 -18.61 4.56 14.41
N VAL A 104 -18.58 3.34 14.93
CA VAL A 104 -19.71 2.41 14.96
C VAL A 104 -19.91 1.84 16.35
N SER A 105 -21.12 1.37 16.65
CA SER A 105 -21.41 0.73 17.93
C SER A 105 -20.71 -0.62 18.08
N GLU A 106 -20.48 -1.04 19.31
CA GLU A 106 -19.94 -2.37 19.64
C GLU A 106 -20.80 -3.50 19.04
N ALA A 107 -22.13 -3.36 19.10
CA ALA A 107 -23.05 -4.33 18.52
C ALA A 107 -22.85 -4.47 17.00
N TYR A 108 -22.66 -3.34 16.30
CA TYR A 108 -22.36 -3.35 14.87
C TYR A 108 -20.99 -3.99 14.58
N PHE A 109 -19.98 -3.66 15.38
CA PHE A 109 -18.65 -4.28 15.27
C PHE A 109 -18.73 -5.79 15.44
N LYS A 110 -19.31 -6.28 16.53
CA LYS A 110 -19.44 -7.72 16.83
C LYS A 110 -20.18 -8.48 15.71
N ALA A 111 -21.21 -7.87 15.13
CA ALA A 111 -22.00 -8.48 14.05
C ALA A 111 -21.28 -8.55 12.69
N ASN A 112 -20.27 -7.70 12.47
CA ASN A 112 -19.60 -7.58 11.16
C ASN A 112 -18.11 -7.94 11.18
N PHE A 113 -17.47 -8.01 12.35
CA PHE A 113 -16.04 -8.30 12.46
C PHE A 113 -15.66 -9.65 11.87
N SER A 114 -16.51 -10.67 12.02
CA SER A 114 -16.31 -12.00 11.42
C SER A 114 -16.43 -12.02 9.89
N LYS A 115 -17.01 -10.96 9.30
CA LYS A 115 -17.16 -10.80 7.84
C LYS A 115 -16.01 -10.00 7.22
N ASN A 116 -15.11 -9.44 8.05
CA ASN A 116 -13.97 -8.71 7.54
C ASN A 116 -13.12 -9.59 6.61
N PRO A 117 -12.58 -9.04 5.52
CA PRO A 117 -11.54 -9.73 4.76
C PRO A 117 -10.34 -10.04 5.66
N VAL A 118 -9.55 -11.06 5.29
CA VAL A 118 -8.36 -11.44 6.04
C VAL A 118 -7.37 -10.27 6.08
N ASN A 119 -6.99 -9.83 7.29
CA ASN A 119 -5.85 -8.94 7.46
C ASN A 119 -4.57 -9.70 7.13
N LEU A 120 -3.89 -9.31 6.05
CA LEU A 120 -2.66 -9.97 5.61
C LEU A 120 -1.55 -9.92 6.67
N MET A 121 -1.56 -8.95 7.60
CA MET A 121 -0.64 -8.91 8.74
C MET A 121 -0.76 -10.10 9.70
N ARG A 122 -1.91 -10.79 9.71
CA ARG A 122 -2.15 -11.95 10.57
C ARG A 122 -1.78 -13.28 9.91
N VAL A 123 -1.40 -13.25 8.64
CA VAL A 123 -0.99 -14.45 7.90
C VAL A 123 0.45 -14.81 8.32
N CYS A 124 0.69 -16.08 8.64
CA CYS A 124 2.05 -16.56 8.92
C CYS A 124 2.97 -16.25 7.73
N ASN A 125 4.22 -15.86 8.01
CA ASN A 125 5.19 -15.51 6.98
C ASN A 125 4.79 -14.32 6.09
N VAL A 126 3.96 -13.38 6.61
CA VAL A 126 3.56 -12.16 5.89
C VAL A 126 4.77 -11.44 5.28
N CYS A 127 5.87 -11.39 6.01
CA CYS A 127 7.10 -10.75 5.58
C CYS A 127 7.99 -11.59 4.67
N ASN A 128 7.63 -12.81 4.29
CA ASN A 128 8.45 -13.61 3.37
C ASN A 128 7.98 -13.47 1.91
N SER A 129 7.05 -12.54 1.64
CA SER A 129 6.43 -12.38 0.33
C SER A 129 6.38 -10.92 -0.08
N THR A 130 6.49 -10.70 -1.39
CA THR A 130 6.32 -9.38 -2.01
C THR A 130 4.93 -9.28 -2.63
N GLN A 131 4.30 -8.11 -2.46
CA GLN A 131 2.95 -7.86 -2.91
C GLN A 131 2.94 -7.05 -4.22
N PRO A 132 2.02 -7.34 -5.14
CA PRO A 132 1.87 -6.57 -6.37
C PRO A 132 1.26 -5.19 -6.06
N ARG A 133 1.88 -4.15 -6.63
CA ARG A 133 1.40 -2.78 -6.55
C ARG A 133 1.52 -2.06 -7.89
N TYR A 134 0.84 -0.92 -7.99
CA TYR A 134 0.84 -0.10 -9.19
C TYR A 134 1.13 1.34 -8.81
N GLN A 135 2.17 1.91 -9.42
CA GLN A 135 2.46 3.34 -9.31
C GLN A 135 2.12 4.05 -10.61
N LEU A 136 1.76 5.32 -10.51
CA LEU A 136 1.53 6.17 -11.67
C LEU A 136 2.85 6.41 -12.40
N HIS A 137 2.84 6.35 -13.73
CA HIS A 137 3.98 6.68 -14.57
C HIS A 137 4.45 8.12 -14.28
N PRO A 138 5.76 8.42 -14.21
CA PRO A 138 6.23 9.79 -13.95
C PRO A 138 5.70 10.80 -14.97
N ASP A 139 5.82 10.47 -16.26
CA ASP A 139 5.18 11.20 -17.35
C ASP A 139 3.80 10.61 -17.74
N HIS A 140 2.96 10.34 -16.74
CA HIS A 140 1.64 9.75 -16.99
C HIS A 140 0.74 10.62 -17.87
N SER A 141 1.03 11.89 -18.11
CA SER A 141 0.25 12.69 -19.06
C SER A 141 0.47 12.22 -20.50
N ASN A 142 1.70 11.84 -20.83
CA ASN A 142 2.11 11.43 -22.19
C ASN A 142 2.28 9.92 -22.37
N ALA A 143 2.28 9.12 -21.30
CA ALA A 143 2.31 7.66 -21.41
C ALA A 143 1.03 7.12 -22.08
N ASN A 144 1.12 6.04 -22.86
CA ASN A 144 -0.07 5.39 -23.38
C ASN A 144 -0.95 4.84 -22.24
N PRO A 145 -2.28 4.72 -22.44
CA PRO A 145 -3.21 4.23 -21.43
C PRO A 145 -2.78 2.92 -20.74
N GLN A 146 -2.13 2.03 -21.49
CA GLN A 146 -1.61 0.74 -20.98
C GLN A 146 -0.37 0.87 -20.10
N SER A 147 0.34 1.98 -20.21
CA SER A 147 1.58 2.28 -19.48
C SER A 147 1.39 3.34 -18.40
N LYS A 148 0.18 3.89 -18.21
CA LYS A 148 -0.12 4.87 -17.15
C LYS A 148 0.17 4.33 -15.76
N TYR A 149 -0.10 3.04 -15.51
CA TYR A 149 0.19 2.39 -14.23
C TYR A 149 1.25 1.31 -14.39
N LEU A 150 2.33 1.46 -13.64
CA LEU A 150 3.48 0.59 -13.69
C LEU A 150 3.42 -0.39 -12.52
N ALA A 151 3.27 -1.67 -12.85
CA ALA A 151 3.36 -2.74 -11.89
C ALA A 151 4.76 -2.82 -11.28
N TYR A 152 4.82 -2.95 -9.95
CA TYR A 152 6.03 -3.24 -9.19
C TYR A 152 5.71 -4.17 -8.00
N ARG A 153 6.76 -4.68 -7.36
CA ARG A 153 6.67 -5.53 -6.17
C ARG A 153 7.16 -4.78 -4.95
N GLN A 154 6.43 -4.89 -3.84
CA GLN A 154 6.77 -4.24 -2.58
C GLN A 154 6.59 -5.19 -1.40
N CYS A 155 7.49 -5.16 -0.43
CA CYS A 155 7.26 -5.74 0.89
C CYS A 155 6.09 -5.01 1.59
N LEU A 156 5.33 -5.72 2.41
CA LEU A 156 4.32 -5.07 3.24
C LEU A 156 4.97 -4.18 4.30
N PRO A 157 4.39 -3.01 4.62
CA PRO A 157 4.88 -2.21 5.72
C PRO A 157 4.87 -2.99 7.04
N GLY A 158 5.93 -2.81 7.83
CA GLY A 158 6.25 -3.66 8.97
C GLY A 158 7.25 -4.78 8.65
N CYS A 159 7.57 -5.01 7.39
CA CYS A 159 8.60 -5.95 6.95
C CYS A 159 9.88 -5.21 6.49
N VAL A 160 11.02 -5.88 6.59
CA VAL A 160 12.32 -5.38 6.14
C VAL A 160 12.56 -5.81 4.71
N VAL A 161 12.97 -4.86 3.86
CA VAL A 161 13.46 -5.16 2.50
C VAL A 161 14.91 -5.62 2.62
N VAL A 162 15.18 -6.89 2.36
CA VAL A 162 16.53 -7.46 2.41
C VAL A 162 17.23 -7.36 1.06
N GLN A 163 16.47 -7.54 -0.01
CA GLN A 163 16.97 -7.44 -1.36
C GLN A 163 15.94 -6.76 -2.26
N ASN A 164 16.41 -5.83 -3.08
CA ASN A 164 15.64 -5.25 -4.16
C ASN A 164 16.39 -5.37 -5.48
N ASN A 165 15.66 -5.21 -6.57
CA ASN A 165 16.20 -5.12 -7.91
C ASN A 165 15.63 -3.87 -8.59
N THR A 166 16.52 -3.05 -9.14
CA THR A 166 16.13 -1.86 -9.88
C THR A 166 16.42 -2.06 -11.35
N SER A 167 15.39 -1.91 -12.18
CA SER A 167 15.48 -2.14 -13.62
C SER A 167 14.72 -1.07 -14.40
N TYR A 168 15.15 -0.80 -15.62
CA TYR A 168 14.40 0.02 -16.54
C TYR A 168 13.25 -0.77 -17.15
N LYS A 169 12.06 -0.17 -17.13
CA LYS A 169 10.89 -0.67 -17.86
C LYS A 169 10.63 0.24 -19.05
N GLN A 170 10.66 -0.35 -20.23
CA GLN A 170 10.23 0.32 -21.45
C GLN A 170 8.72 0.54 -21.42
N THR A 171 8.32 1.75 -21.77
CA THR A 171 6.93 2.21 -21.76
C THR A 171 6.65 2.94 -23.07
N SER A 172 5.48 2.69 -23.64
CA SER A 172 5.08 3.35 -24.88
C SER A 172 4.41 4.68 -24.56
N MET A 173 4.83 5.74 -25.26
CA MET A 173 4.27 7.08 -25.15
C MET A 173 3.24 7.32 -26.26
N THR A 174 2.42 8.36 -26.10
CA THR A 174 1.44 8.78 -27.10
C THR A 174 2.07 9.33 -28.38
N SER A 175 3.36 9.70 -28.33
CA SER A 175 4.14 10.26 -29.45
C SER A 175 4.90 9.19 -30.25
N ASP A 176 4.51 7.92 -30.15
CA ASP A 176 5.21 6.73 -30.69
C ASP A 176 6.66 6.55 -30.17
N LYS A 177 7.09 7.38 -29.22
CA LYS A 177 8.35 7.24 -28.51
C LYS A 177 8.25 6.16 -27.44
N VAL A 178 9.40 5.59 -27.10
CA VAL A 178 9.57 4.72 -25.93
C VAL A 178 10.29 5.50 -24.85
N ASP A 179 9.79 5.43 -23.63
CA ASP A 179 10.46 5.95 -22.43
C ASP A 179 10.90 4.80 -21.52
N ASN A 180 12.02 4.99 -20.81
CA ASN A 180 12.61 4.02 -19.90
C ASN A 180 12.41 4.47 -18.47
N VAL A 181 11.41 3.91 -17.79
CA VAL A 181 11.13 4.26 -16.39
C VAL A 181 11.90 3.34 -15.45
N LEU A 182 12.64 3.92 -14.53
CA LEU A 182 13.32 3.18 -13.47
C LEU A 182 12.29 2.65 -12.46
N LEU A 183 12.25 1.33 -12.27
CA LEU A 183 11.39 0.67 -11.29
C LEU A 183 12.23 -0.17 -10.33
N THR A 184 11.99 0.03 -9.03
CA THR A 184 12.54 -0.80 -7.97
C THR A 184 11.50 -1.81 -7.53
N ASN A 185 11.86 -3.09 -7.58
CA ASN A 185 11.06 -4.20 -7.07
C ASN A 185 11.74 -4.76 -5.84
N ASP A 186 10.98 -4.89 -4.76
CA ASP A 186 11.41 -5.73 -3.64
C ASP A 186 11.41 -7.18 -4.10
N ILE A 187 12.47 -7.91 -3.77
CA ILE A 187 12.70 -9.31 -4.17
C ILE A 187 12.60 -10.23 -2.97
N LEU A 188 13.27 -9.84 -1.88
CA LEU A 188 13.27 -10.57 -0.61
C LEU A 188 12.87 -9.64 0.52
N CYS A 189 11.90 -10.12 1.29
CA CYS A 189 11.39 -9.48 2.47
C CYS A 189 11.67 -10.41 3.67
N GLU A 190 11.90 -9.83 4.84
CA GLU A 190 12.01 -10.58 6.10
C GLU A 190 11.25 -9.87 7.22
N ALA A 191 10.86 -10.62 8.25
CA ALA A 191 10.34 -10.03 9.48
C ALA A 191 11.47 -9.22 10.16
N TYR A 192 11.11 -8.09 10.74
CA TYR A 192 12.06 -7.32 11.55
C TYR A 192 12.49 -8.15 12.77
N ASP A 193 13.75 -8.55 12.82
CA ASP A 193 14.36 -9.20 13.97
C ASP A 193 15.36 -8.23 14.61
N GLY A 194 14.96 -7.63 15.74
CA GLY A 194 15.78 -6.66 16.48
C GLY A 194 17.14 -7.20 16.92
N ALA A 195 17.29 -8.52 17.05
CA ALA A 195 18.53 -9.16 17.51
C ALA A 195 19.61 -9.26 16.41
N LYS A 196 19.21 -9.48 15.14
CA LYS A 196 20.16 -9.62 14.01
C LYS A 196 20.81 -8.29 13.59
N THR A 197 20.10 -7.18 13.78
CA THR A 197 20.57 -5.86 13.34
C THR A 197 21.70 -5.31 14.22
N GLN A 198 21.70 -5.62 15.54
CA GLN A 198 22.77 -5.19 16.44
C GLN A 198 24.11 -5.92 16.20
N GLN A 199 24.09 -7.13 15.63
CA GLN A 199 25.32 -7.86 15.27
C GLN A 199 25.96 -7.34 13.97
N GLN A 200 25.16 -6.93 12.97
CA GLN A 200 25.70 -6.32 11.75
C GLN A 200 26.36 -4.94 12.01
N VAL A 201 25.80 -4.13 12.93
CA VAL A 201 26.37 -2.83 13.31
C VAL A 201 27.68 -2.99 14.09
N LYS A 202 27.85 -4.07 14.85
CA LYS A 202 29.11 -4.36 15.56
C LYS A 202 30.23 -4.85 14.64
N ASN A 203 29.89 -5.51 13.53
CA ASN A 203 30.88 -6.12 12.64
C ASN A 203 31.35 -5.22 11.49
N ASP A 204 30.69 -4.08 11.22
CA ASP A 204 31.17 -3.13 10.22
C ASP A 204 30.77 -1.66 10.51
N PRO A 205 31.54 -0.94 11.35
CA PRO A 205 31.24 0.44 11.76
C PRO A 205 31.36 1.47 10.63
N GLN A 206 31.90 1.12 9.46
CA GLN A 206 32.15 2.06 8.36
C GLN A 206 30.93 2.36 7.50
N ARG A 207 29.89 1.52 7.54
CA ARG A 207 28.66 1.71 6.73
C ARG A 207 27.82 2.93 7.15
N LEU A 208 27.95 3.38 8.40
CA LEU A 208 27.29 4.60 8.89
C LEU A 208 27.98 5.91 8.45
N LYS A 209 29.25 5.87 8.01
CA LYS A 209 29.98 7.10 7.61
C LYS A 209 29.77 7.47 6.13
N SER A 210 29.43 6.53 5.26
CA SER A 210 29.03 6.85 3.88
C SER A 210 27.60 7.41 3.82
N ASP A 211 26.71 6.92 4.68
CA ASP A 211 25.28 7.31 4.67
C ASP A 211 25.01 8.71 5.27
N GLN A 212 26.01 9.32 5.94
CA GLN A 212 25.89 10.71 6.40
C GLN A 212 26.35 11.77 5.37
N ARG A 213 27.04 11.38 4.28
CA ARG A 213 27.48 12.35 3.26
C ARG A 213 26.53 12.49 2.07
N ASP A 214 25.59 11.56 1.90
CA ASP A 214 24.55 11.62 0.87
C ASP A 214 23.17 12.00 1.46
N GLN A 215 23.09 13.16 2.11
CA GLN A 215 21.82 13.79 2.52
C GLN A 215 21.04 14.35 1.30
N GLY A 216 20.83 13.54 0.27
CA GLY A 216 20.08 13.88 -0.94
C GLY A 216 19.01 12.88 -1.35
N LYS A 217 18.98 11.66 -0.79
CA LYS A 217 17.97 10.64 -1.14
C LYS A 217 17.36 10.05 0.13
N LYS A 218 16.07 10.34 0.33
CA LYS A 218 15.24 9.87 1.44
C LYS A 218 15.22 8.33 1.49
N SER A 219 16.07 7.73 2.32
CA SER A 219 15.84 6.40 2.86
C SER A 219 14.55 6.42 3.68
N ARG A 220 13.52 5.71 3.21
CA ARG A 220 12.30 5.46 3.98
C ARG A 220 12.56 4.32 4.96
N VAL A 221 13.31 4.61 6.03
CA VAL A 221 13.31 3.77 7.23
C VAL A 221 12.11 4.20 8.05
N TRP A 222 11.06 3.38 8.06
CA TRP A 222 10.00 3.51 9.06
C TRP A 222 10.50 2.83 10.32
N VAL A 223 11.04 3.63 11.25
CA VAL A 223 11.37 3.15 12.60
C VAL A 223 10.04 2.91 13.32
N LEU A 224 9.69 1.64 13.52
CA LEU A 224 8.76 1.25 14.56
C LEU A 224 9.43 1.59 15.89
N LEU A 225 8.89 2.57 16.60
CA LEU A 225 9.25 2.79 18.00
C LEU A 225 8.81 1.55 18.78
N ASP A 226 9.76 0.90 19.45
CA ASP A 226 9.55 -0.22 20.36
C ASP A 226 8.39 0.08 21.33
N MET A 227 7.31 -0.69 21.22
CA MET A 227 6.38 -0.86 22.33
C MET A 227 6.92 -2.01 23.17
N ASN A 228 7.79 -1.69 24.13
CA ASN A 228 8.14 -2.63 25.18
C ASN A 228 6.86 -2.97 25.97
N GLU A 229 6.56 -4.27 26.03
CA GLU A 229 5.61 -4.84 26.99
C GLU A 229 6.11 -4.57 28.42
N PRO A 230 5.24 -4.18 29.37
CA PRO A 230 5.57 -4.28 30.78
C PRO A 230 5.40 -5.73 31.22
N SER A 231 6.52 -6.42 31.43
CA SER A 231 6.56 -7.65 32.24
C SER A 231 6.18 -7.30 33.69
N GLY A 232 5.26 -8.08 34.26
CA GLY A 232 4.90 -8.04 35.68
C GLY A 232 5.99 -8.54 36.62
#